data_AF-A0A8S4DED8-F1
#
_entry.id   AF-A0A8S4DED8-F1
#
_cell.length_a   1.000
_cell.length_b   1.000
_cell.length_c   1.000
_cell.angle_alpha   90.00
_cell.angle_beta   90.00
_cell.angle_gamma   90.00
#
_symmetry.space_group_name_H-M   'P 1'
#
loop_
_entity.id
_entity.type
_entity.pdbx_description
1 polymer ?
#
loop_
_entity_poly.entity_id
_entity_poly.type
_entity_poly.pdbx_seq_one_letter_code
_entity_poly.pdbx_strand_id
1 'polypeptide(L)'
;MYCLCLTSNIKQPNLPQLTCCGINGPKDWATNSLPIPDSCCAAREITAGTAAACTPETAHPDGCLNKLVGLFQDIAVVLGGVGLGIAFIQLLGVIFACCLARSIRSQYETV
;
A
#
# COMPACT_ATOMS: atom_id res chain seq x y z
N MET A 1 -25.40 9.61 -9.62
CA MET A 1 -26.15 8.57 -10.34
C MET A 1 -25.22 7.78 -11.27
N TYR A 2 -24.08 7.29 -10.78
CA TYR A 2 -23.29 6.29 -11.49
C TYR A 2 -22.90 5.23 -10.47
N CYS A 3 -23.91 4.52 -10.02
CA CYS A 3 -23.74 3.33 -9.21
C CYS A 3 -24.90 2.43 -9.59
N LEU A 4 -24.61 1.36 -10.34
CA LEU A 4 -25.30 0.08 -10.27
C LEU A 4 -24.54 -0.92 -11.17
N CYS A 5 -23.83 -1.80 -10.45
CA CYS A 5 -23.50 -3.19 -10.74
C CYS A 5 -23.65 -3.69 -12.17
N LEU A 6 -22.56 -4.22 -12.76
CA LEU A 6 -22.55 -5.40 -13.64
C LEU A 6 -21.11 -5.68 -14.13
N THR A 7 -20.26 -6.30 -13.31
CA THR A 7 -19.65 -7.61 -13.63
C THR A 7 -19.20 -8.25 -12.30
N SER A 8 -19.54 -9.51 -12.09
CA SER A 8 -19.11 -10.36 -10.98
C SER A 8 -17.64 -10.82 -11.11
N ASN A 9 -16.76 -9.99 -11.68
CA ASN A 9 -15.35 -10.29 -11.95
C ASN A 9 -14.47 -9.03 -11.87
N ILE A 10 -14.76 -8.10 -10.95
CA ILE A 10 -13.75 -7.11 -10.55
C ILE A 10 -12.71 -7.84 -9.69
N LYS A 11 -11.81 -8.56 -10.34
CA LYS A 11 -10.43 -8.64 -9.88
C LYS A 11 -9.97 -7.19 -9.88
N GLN A 12 -9.91 -6.52 -8.72
CA GLN A 12 -9.38 -5.17 -8.67
C GLN A 12 -8.02 -5.19 -9.38
N PRO A 13 -7.85 -4.51 -10.53
CA PRO A 13 -6.66 -4.68 -11.36
C PRO A 13 -5.40 -4.06 -10.72
N ASN A 14 -5.52 -3.50 -9.51
CA ASN A 14 -4.46 -2.78 -8.81
C ASN A 14 -4.41 -3.07 -7.29
N LEU A 15 -5.13 -4.07 -6.76
CA LEU A 15 -4.89 -4.47 -5.38
C LEU A 15 -3.64 -5.36 -5.38
N PRO A 16 -2.57 -5.04 -4.61
CA PRO A 16 -1.48 -5.98 -4.40
C PRO A 16 -2.12 -7.28 -3.94
N GLN A 17 -1.93 -8.33 -4.73
CA GLN A 17 -2.41 -9.68 -4.40
C GLN A 17 -1.65 -10.12 -3.16
N LEU A 18 -2.17 -9.73 -2.00
CA LEU A 18 -1.54 -9.99 -0.72
C LEU A 18 -1.68 -11.50 -0.49
N THR A 19 -0.61 -12.21 -0.80
CA THR A 19 -0.49 -13.67 -0.66
C THR A 19 -0.38 -14.02 0.81
N CYS A 20 -1.47 -13.81 1.56
CA CYS A 20 -1.55 -13.98 3.00
C CYS A 20 -2.93 -14.55 3.40
N CYS A 21 -3.02 -15.04 4.63
CA CYS A 21 -4.25 -15.55 5.20
C CYS A 21 -4.33 -15.29 6.70
N GLY A 22 -5.46 -14.74 7.14
CA GLY A 22 -5.65 -14.37 8.56
C GLY A 22 -4.80 -13.18 8.98
N ILE A 23 -4.88 -12.81 10.26
CA ILE A 23 -4.11 -11.72 10.85
C ILE A 23 -2.65 -12.16 11.02
N ASN A 24 -2.46 -13.27 11.73
CA ASN A 24 -1.17 -13.90 12.01
C ASN A 24 -0.97 -15.18 11.19
N GLY A 25 -2.05 -15.79 10.70
CA GLY A 25 -1.98 -16.96 9.82
C GLY A 25 -3.34 -17.64 9.62
N PRO A 26 -3.40 -18.74 8.84
CA PRO A 26 -4.66 -19.43 8.51
C PRO A 26 -5.39 -20.02 9.72
N LYS A 27 -4.69 -20.25 10.84
CA LYS A 27 -5.27 -20.74 12.10
C LYS A 27 -6.24 -19.76 12.75
N ASP A 28 -6.18 -18.48 12.40
CA ASP A 28 -7.07 -17.45 12.95
C ASP A 28 -8.53 -17.75 12.63
N TRP A 29 -8.81 -18.34 11.45
CA TRP A 29 -10.15 -18.74 11.05
C TRP A 29 -10.72 -19.83 11.95
N ALA A 30 -9.94 -20.90 12.18
CA ALA A 30 -10.33 -21.99 13.06
C ALA A 30 -10.53 -21.52 14.52
N THR A 31 -9.67 -20.62 14.99
CA THR A 31 -9.76 -20.04 16.35
C THR A 31 -11.04 -19.25 16.55
N ASN A 32 -11.55 -18.61 15.49
CA ASN A 32 -12.80 -17.85 15.52
C ASN A 32 -14.03 -18.69 15.08
N SER A 33 -13.91 -20.01 14.94
CA SER A 33 -14.96 -20.90 14.44
C SER A 33 -15.52 -20.49 13.06
N LEU A 34 -14.67 -19.92 12.21
CA LEU A 34 -15.02 -19.44 10.87
C LEU A 34 -14.36 -20.32 9.79
N PRO A 35 -15.03 -20.52 8.64
CA PRO A 35 -14.42 -21.18 7.50
C PRO A 35 -13.35 -20.28 6.85
N ILE A 36 -12.29 -20.89 6.32
CA ILE A 36 -11.27 -20.18 5.56
C ILE A 36 -11.89 -19.70 4.23
N PRO A 37 -11.75 -18.40 3.88
CA PRO A 37 -12.28 -17.87 2.63
C PRO A 37 -11.46 -18.34 1.42
N ASP A 38 -12.10 -18.44 0.26
CA ASP A 38 -11.42 -18.87 -0.98
C ASP A 38 -10.27 -17.96 -1.41
N SER A 39 -10.28 -16.68 -1.02
CA SER A 39 -9.20 -15.73 -1.32
C SER A 39 -7.89 -16.02 -0.59
N CYS A 40 -7.90 -16.90 0.41
CA CYS A 40 -6.74 -17.31 1.20
C CYS A 40 -5.87 -18.38 0.51
N CYS A 41 -6.39 -19.05 -0.52
CA CYS A 41 -5.66 -20.08 -1.26
C CYS A 41 -5.26 -19.57 -2.66
N ALA A 42 -4.00 -19.84 -3.06
CA ALA A 42 -3.58 -19.61 -4.44
C ALA A 42 -4.25 -20.63 -5.35
N ALA A 43 -5.03 -20.16 -6.33
CA ALA A 43 -5.63 -20.94 -7.44
C ALA A 43 -6.02 -22.39 -7.08
N ARG A 44 -7.30 -22.61 -6.77
CA ARG A 44 -7.82 -23.93 -6.40
C ARG A 44 -7.65 -24.91 -7.56
N GLU A 45 -6.97 -26.04 -7.34
CA GLU A 45 -7.00 -27.16 -8.29
C GLU A 45 -8.44 -27.64 -8.45
N ILE A 46 -8.90 -27.76 -9.69
CA ILE A 46 -10.21 -28.34 -9.99
C ILE A 46 -10.02 -29.86 -10.03
N THR A 47 -10.46 -30.53 -8.98
CA THR A 47 -10.46 -31.99 -8.91
C THR A 47 -11.89 -32.47 -9.17
N ALA A 48 -12.07 -33.32 -10.19
CA ALA A 48 -13.37 -33.91 -10.55
C ALA A 48 -14.50 -32.88 -10.82
N GLY A 49 -14.18 -31.72 -11.39
CA GLY A 49 -15.17 -30.69 -11.73
C GLY A 49 -15.57 -29.76 -10.57
N THR A 50 -15.00 -29.96 -9.37
CA THR A 50 -15.18 -29.08 -8.21
C THR A 50 -13.85 -28.50 -7.76
N ALA A 51 -13.84 -27.22 -7.37
CA ALA A 51 -12.65 -26.61 -6.80
C ALA A 51 -12.32 -27.26 -5.45
N ALA A 52 -11.07 -27.69 -5.24
CA ALA A 52 -10.63 -28.29 -3.97
C ALA A 52 -10.88 -27.34 -2.79
N ALA A 53 -11.31 -27.83 -1.62
CA ALA A 53 -11.58 -26.98 -0.46
C ALA A 53 -10.31 -26.24 -0.01
N CYS A 54 -10.45 -24.96 0.37
CA CYS A 54 -9.33 -24.20 0.95
C CYS A 54 -9.11 -24.68 2.38
N THR A 55 -8.01 -25.39 2.61
CA THR A 55 -7.63 -25.96 3.90
C THR A 55 -6.44 -25.20 4.49
N PRO A 56 -6.14 -25.34 5.80
CA PRO A 56 -4.97 -24.71 6.41
C PRO A 56 -3.64 -25.05 5.71
N GLU A 57 -3.57 -26.19 5.02
CA GLU A 57 -2.39 -26.68 4.31
C GLU A 57 -2.24 -26.08 2.90
N THR A 58 -3.36 -25.69 2.29
CA THR A 58 -3.40 -25.08 0.93
C THR A 58 -3.50 -23.55 0.99
N ALA A 59 -3.82 -23.02 2.17
CA ALA A 59 -3.83 -21.61 2.50
C ALA A 59 -2.44 -20.97 2.44
N HIS A 60 -2.40 -19.67 2.16
CA HIS A 60 -1.19 -18.88 2.34
C HIS A 60 -0.73 -18.94 3.81
N PRO A 61 0.52 -19.35 4.08
CA PRO A 61 1.00 -19.53 5.45
C PRO A 61 1.24 -18.20 6.18
N ASP A 62 1.48 -17.12 5.44
CA ASP A 62 1.80 -15.80 5.98
C ASP A 62 0.55 -15.08 6.49
N GLY A 63 0.65 -14.45 7.66
CA GLY A 63 -0.36 -13.53 8.18
C GLY A 63 -0.39 -12.19 7.43
N CYS A 64 -1.59 -11.65 7.21
CA CYS A 64 -1.77 -10.40 6.47
C CYS A 64 -1.26 -9.17 7.24
N LEU A 65 -1.24 -9.20 8.57
CA LEU A 65 -0.76 -8.08 9.39
C LEU A 65 0.70 -7.77 9.09
N ASN A 66 1.56 -8.80 9.10
CA ASN A 66 2.99 -8.64 8.88
C ASN A 66 3.29 -8.13 7.45
N LYS A 67 2.61 -8.66 6.43
CA LYS A 67 2.78 -8.17 5.06
C LYS A 67 2.33 -6.72 4.90
N LEU A 68 1.19 -6.35 5.51
CA LEU A 68 0.68 -4.99 5.44
C LEU A 68 1.60 -3.99 6.14
N VAL A 69 2.09 -4.34 7.33
CA VAL A 69 3.04 -3.51 8.08
C VAL A 69 4.35 -3.35 7.30
N GLY A 70 4.87 -4.44 6.71
CA GLY A 70 6.06 -4.38 5.86
C GLY A 70 5.89 -3.41 4.68
N LEU A 71 4.76 -3.50 3.97
CA LEU A 71 4.44 -2.57 2.87
C LEU A 71 4.42 -1.12 3.35
N PHE A 72 3.80 -0.85 4.51
CA PHE A 72 3.74 0.50 5.07
C PHE A 72 5.11 1.03 5.47
N GLN A 73 5.96 0.17 6.03
CA GLN A 73 7.30 0.54 6.43
C GLN A 73 8.16 0.94 5.23
N ASP A 74 8.08 0.19 4.14
CA ASP A 74 8.83 0.48 2.92
C ASP A 74 8.42 1.83 2.30
N ILE A 75 7.10 2.09 2.18
CA ILE A 75 6.62 3.36 1.63
C ILE A 75 6.90 4.54 2.58
N ALA A 76 6.87 4.31 3.89
CA ALA A 76 7.11 5.38 4.88
C ALA A 76 8.53 5.92 4.78
N VAL A 77 9.53 5.05 4.57
CA VAL A 77 10.93 5.46 4.40
C VAL A 77 11.10 6.34 3.16
N VAL A 78 10.50 5.94 2.04
CA VAL A 78 10.57 6.70 0.79
C VAL A 78 9.88 8.05 0.92
N LEU A 79 8.65 8.08 1.46
CA LEU A 79 7.90 9.32 1.64
C LEU A 79 8.60 10.26 2.62
N GLY A 80 9.21 9.74 3.69
CA GLY A 80 10.01 10.52 4.63
C GLY A 80 11.20 11.21 3.95
N GLY A 81 11.94 10.47 3.12
CA GLY A 81 13.07 11.02 2.37
C GLY A 81 12.65 12.10 1.36
N VAL A 82 11.57 11.85 0.61
CA VAL A 82 11.03 12.83 -0.35
C VAL A 82 10.55 14.09 0.36
N GLY A 83 9.80 13.95 1.45
CA GLY A 83 9.31 15.09 2.23
C GLY A 83 10.44 15.96 2.78
N LEU A 84 11.48 15.33 3.33
CA LEU A 84 12.66 16.03 3.83
C LEU A 84 13.41 16.75 2.70
N GLY A 85 13.58 16.11 1.55
CA GLY A 85 14.22 16.71 0.37
C GLY A 85 13.48 17.95 -0.13
N ILE A 86 12.15 17.87 -0.23
CA ILE A 86 11.30 19.01 -0.64
C ILE A 86 11.44 20.15 0.37
N ALA A 87 11.41 19.86 1.68
CA ALA A 87 11.57 20.88 2.72
C ALA A 87 12.91 21.63 2.61
N PHE A 88 14.02 20.90 2.38
CA PHE A 88 15.34 21.52 2.17
C PHE A 88 15.38 22.41 0.92
N ILE A 89 14.87 21.93 -0.21
CA ILE A 89 14.85 22.70 -1.46
C ILE A 89 14.02 23.98 -1.28
N GLN A 90 12.87 23.88 -0.60
CA GLN A 90 12.02 25.03 -0.33
C GLN A 90 12.72 26.09 0.53
N LEU A 91 13.45 25.67 1.57
CA LEU A 91 14.23 26.57 2.42
C LEU A 91 15.31 27.30 1.62
N LEU A 92 16.06 26.58 0.78
CA LEU A 92 17.07 27.19 -0.09
C LEU A 92 16.44 28.19 -1.06
N GLY A 93 15.27 27.86 -1.63
CA GLY A 93 14.51 28.76 -2.50
C GLY A 93 14.12 30.07 -1.81
N VAL A 94 13.65 30.00 -0.56
CA VAL A 94 13.32 31.19 0.24
C VAL A 94 14.56 32.04 0.52
N ILE A 95 15.68 31.40 0.91
CA ILE A 95 16.94 32.11 1.19
C ILE A 95 17.42 32.85 -0.06
N PHE A 96 17.46 32.17 -1.21
CA PHE A 96 17.89 32.79 -2.46
C PHE A 96 16.97 33.92 -2.91
N ALA A 97 15.64 33.74 -2.78
CA ALA A 97 14.69 34.81 -3.09
C ALA A 97 14.92 36.05 -2.21
N CYS A 98 15.16 35.86 -0.91
CA CYS A 98 15.47 36.96 0.00
C CYS A 98 16.80 37.65 -0.33
N CYS A 99 17.85 36.88 -0.65
CA CYS A 99 19.15 37.42 -1.05
C CYS A 99 19.05 38.24 -2.35
N LEU A 100 18.36 37.71 -3.37
CA LEU A 100 18.15 38.39 -4.64
C LEU A 100 17.36 39.69 -4.45
N ALA A 101 16.26 39.65 -3.69
CA ALA A 101 15.45 40.83 -3.41
C ALA A 101 16.24 41.95 -2.71
N ARG A 102 17.09 41.60 -1.74
CA ARG A 102 17.97 42.56 -1.06
C ARG A 102 19.01 43.15 -2.01
N SER A 103 19.61 42.32 -2.86
CA SER A 103 20.60 42.78 -3.85
C SER A 103 19.98 43.78 -4.83
N ILE A 104 18.77 43.52 -5.32
CA ILE A 104 18.07 44.42 -6.23
C ILE A 104 17.77 45.75 -5.54
N ARG A 105 17.21 45.72 -4.32
CA ARG A 105 16.86 46.94 -3.58
C ARG A 105 18.07 47.84 -3.33
N SER A 106 19.22 47.26 -2.97
CA SER A 106 20.46 48.01 -2.74
C SER A 106 20.95 48.78 -3.96
N GLN A 107 20.65 48.32 -5.19
CA GLN A 107 21.07 49.00 -6.42
C GLN A 107 20.16 50.20 -6.76
N TYR A 108 18.88 50.13 -6.38
CA TYR A 108 17.92 51.22 -6.59
C TYR A 108 18.05 52.36 -5.56
N GLU A 109 18.66 52.12 -4.39
CA GLU A 109 18.89 53.14 -3.36
C GLU A 109 20.18 53.98 -3.59
N THR A 110 21.02 53.62 -4.58
CA THR A 110 22.25 54.35 -4.93
C THR A 110 22.12 55.28 -6.14
N VAL A 111 20.91 55.73 -6.47
CA VAL A 111 20.63 56.75 -7.51
C VAL A 111 19.84 57.93 -6.96
#